data_AF-A0A1B6F3A6-F1
#
_entry.id   AF-A0A1B6F3A6-F1
#
_cell.length_a   1.000
_cell.length_b   1.000
_cell.length_c   1.000
_cell.angle_alpha   90.00
_cell.angle_beta   90.00
_cell.angle_gamma   90.00
#
_symmetry.space_group_name_H-M   'P 1'
#
loop_
_entity.id
_entity.type
_entity.pdbx_description
1 polymer ?
#
loop_
_entity_poly.entity_id
_entity_poly.type
_entity_poly.pdbx_seq_one_letter_code
_entity_poly.pdbx_strand_id
1 'polypeptide(L)'
;MAVQIETIDLAMDSDEVPDEMIPPNKEKTAELKKDLGNSQYRLKQYSKALPFYTEAIELCPESASYYGNRAACYMMMSKYKEALEDARKSVTLNPKFTKGWIRVIKCCLALGDISTTDNALTRLAEL
;
A
#
# COMPACT_ATOMS: atom_id res chain seq x y z
N MET A 1 27.77 -13.66 -9.63
CA MET A 1 27.13 -14.69 -8.77
C MET A 1 25.77 -14.16 -8.37
N ALA A 2 24.73 -14.94 -8.65
CA ALA A 2 23.34 -14.59 -8.41
C ALA A 2 23.10 -14.38 -6.90
N VAL A 3 22.54 -13.23 -6.51
CA VAL A 3 21.88 -13.10 -5.21
C VAL A 3 20.47 -13.62 -5.42
N GLN A 4 20.30 -14.91 -5.12
CA GLN A 4 19.05 -15.63 -5.23
C GLN A 4 18.04 -14.97 -4.29
N ILE A 5 16.92 -14.52 -4.86
CA ILE A 5 15.83 -13.77 -4.23
C ILE A 5 14.94 -14.76 -3.43
N GLU A 6 15.57 -15.61 -2.61
CA GLU A 6 14.94 -16.83 -2.06
C GLU A 6 14.60 -16.76 -0.57
N THR A 7 14.65 -15.60 0.07
CA THR A 7 14.38 -15.50 1.51
C THR A 7 13.41 -14.36 1.87
N ILE A 8 12.18 -14.44 1.39
CA ILE A 8 11.05 -13.71 2.00
C ILE A 8 9.90 -14.68 2.34
N ASP A 9 10.25 -15.92 2.70
CA ASP A 9 9.31 -16.93 3.19
C ASP A 9 9.58 -17.33 4.65
N LEU A 10 10.55 -16.68 5.30
CA LEU A 10 10.67 -16.74 6.75
C LEU A 10 9.65 -15.79 7.35
N ALA A 11 8.70 -16.36 8.07
CA ALA A 11 7.80 -15.68 8.95
C ALA A 11 8.56 -14.64 9.80
N MET A 12 8.61 -13.40 9.33
CA MET A 12 9.01 -12.27 10.14
C MET A 12 7.82 -11.95 11.03
N ASP A 13 7.65 -12.77 12.07
CA ASP A 13 6.84 -12.41 13.23
C ASP A 13 7.54 -11.29 14.04
N SER A 14 8.76 -10.91 13.67
CA SER A 14 9.46 -9.73 14.18
C SER A 14 9.03 -8.47 13.43
N ASP A 15 8.66 -7.44 14.20
CA ASP A 15 8.37 -6.10 13.68
C ASP A 15 9.65 -5.37 13.19
N GLU A 16 10.84 -5.90 13.50
CA GLU A 16 12.14 -5.32 13.16
C GLU A 16 12.89 -6.13 12.09
N VAL A 17 13.59 -5.39 11.22
CA VAL A 17 14.49 -5.90 10.20
C VAL A 17 15.92 -5.70 10.70
N PRO A 18 16.78 -6.72 10.72
CA PRO A 18 18.19 -6.55 11.11
C PRO A 18 18.88 -5.47 10.26
N ASP A 19 19.69 -4.61 10.87
CA ASP A 19 20.37 -3.48 10.21
C ASP A 19 21.18 -3.91 8.97
N GLU A 20 21.79 -5.10 9.01
CA GLU A 20 22.58 -5.67 7.90
C GLU A 20 21.74 -5.96 6.65
N MET A 21 20.43 -6.17 6.81
CA MET A 21 19.49 -6.42 5.70
C MET A 21 18.89 -5.13 5.14
N ILE A 22 19.09 -3.99 5.80
CA ILE A 22 18.60 -2.69 5.34
C ILE A 22 19.46 -2.23 4.17
N PRO A 23 18.89 -2.08 2.96
CA PRO A 23 19.65 -1.62 1.81
C PRO A 23 20.22 -0.21 2.06
N PRO A 24 21.43 0.11 1.60
CA PRO A 24 22.01 1.44 1.82
C PRO A 24 21.27 2.54 1.05
N ASN A 25 20.41 2.18 0.09
CA ASN A 25 19.66 3.12 -0.72
C ASN A 25 18.22 3.28 -0.23
N LYS A 26 17.73 4.53 -0.14
CA LYS A 26 16.38 4.81 0.37
C LYS A 26 15.28 4.16 -0.47
N GLU A 27 15.40 4.13 -1.81
CA GLU A 27 14.37 3.51 -2.67
C GLU A 27 14.33 1.99 -2.45
N LYS A 28 15.51 1.35 -2.30
CA LYS A 28 15.57 -0.09 -2.03
C LYS A 28 15.04 -0.41 -0.63
N THR A 29 15.31 0.46 0.36
CA THR A 29 14.76 0.32 1.71
C THR A 29 13.25 0.48 1.70
N ALA A 30 12.72 1.46 0.96
CA ALA A 30 11.28 1.66 0.82
C ALA A 30 10.60 0.44 0.18
N GLU A 31 11.22 -0.15 -0.85
CA GLU A 31 10.73 -1.40 -1.46
C GLU A 31 10.74 -2.57 -0.48
N LEU A 32 11.81 -2.74 0.31
CA LEU A 32 11.87 -3.76 1.36
C LEU A 32 10.74 -3.58 2.38
N LYS A 33 10.55 -2.35 2.89
CA LYS A 33 9.47 -2.02 3.83
C LYS A 33 8.10 -2.31 3.21
N LYS A 34 7.87 -1.93 1.96
CA LYS A 34 6.65 -2.29 1.22
C LYS A 34 6.47 -3.82 1.12
N ASP A 35 7.51 -4.60 0.89
CA ASP A 35 7.42 -6.06 0.81
C ASP A 35 7.13 -6.73 2.17
N LEU A 36 7.66 -6.18 3.26
CA LEU A 36 7.32 -6.60 4.62
C LEU A 36 5.86 -6.30 4.95
N GLY A 37 5.39 -5.09 4.63
CA GLY A 37 3.98 -4.73 4.74
C GLY A 37 3.09 -5.68 3.93
N ASN A 38 3.51 -6.04 2.70
CA ASN A 38 2.80 -7.01 1.87
C ASN A 38 2.76 -8.41 2.52
N SER A 39 3.84 -8.82 3.18
CA SER A 39 3.89 -10.09 3.92
C SER A 39 2.88 -10.12 5.06
N GLN A 40 2.89 -9.10 5.92
CA GLN A 40 1.92 -8.97 7.02
C GLN A 40 0.48 -8.89 6.50
N TYR A 41 0.25 -8.19 5.38
CA TYR A 41 -1.06 -8.15 4.73
C TYR A 41 -1.54 -9.54 4.29
N ARG A 42 -0.65 -10.37 3.71
CA ARG A 42 -0.99 -11.76 3.31
C ARG A 42 -1.33 -12.62 4.52
N LEU A 43 -0.68 -12.40 5.65
CA LEU A 43 -0.99 -13.01 6.95
C LEU A 43 -2.25 -12.44 7.62
N LYS A 44 -2.94 -11.48 6.96
CA LYS A 44 -4.11 -10.75 7.48
C LYS A 44 -3.81 -9.92 8.75
N GLN A 45 -2.54 -9.65 9.03
CA GLN A 45 -2.08 -8.81 10.14
C GLN A 45 -2.05 -7.34 9.70
N TYR A 46 -3.23 -6.78 9.39
CA TYR A 46 -3.33 -5.45 8.76
C TYR A 46 -2.79 -4.32 9.63
N SER A 47 -2.95 -4.40 10.95
CA SER A 47 -2.38 -3.44 11.90
C SER A 47 -0.85 -3.48 11.91
N LYS A 48 -0.24 -4.67 11.85
CA LYS A 48 1.21 -4.85 11.72
C LYS A 48 1.74 -4.40 10.36
N ALA A 49 0.93 -4.44 9.30
CA ALA A 49 1.33 -4.00 7.97
C ALA A 49 1.42 -2.46 7.81
N LEU A 50 0.59 -1.70 8.54
CA LEU A 50 0.53 -0.23 8.46
C LEU A 50 1.87 0.50 8.70
N PRO A 51 2.67 0.20 9.76
CA PRO A 51 3.94 0.89 9.99
C PRO A 51 4.91 0.72 8.83
N PHE A 52 5.02 -0.50 8.28
CA PHE A 52 5.90 -0.75 7.14
C PHE A 52 5.56 0.08 5.90
N TYR A 53 4.28 0.24 5.57
CA TYR A 53 3.89 1.12 4.46
C TYR A 53 4.10 2.60 4.79
N THR A 54 3.97 2.99 6.06
CA THR A 54 4.22 4.37 6.50
C THR A 54 5.70 4.70 6.36
N GLU A 55 6.60 3.83 6.81
CA GLU A 55 8.05 3.99 6.62
C GLU A 55 8.43 4.03 5.13
N ALA A 56 7.81 3.18 4.30
CA ALA A 56 8.03 3.22 2.85
C ALA A 56 7.61 4.58 2.24
N ILE A 57 6.50 5.16 2.70
CA ILE A 57 6.02 6.48 2.30
C ILE A 57 6.96 7.59 2.77
N GLU A 58 7.46 7.53 4.00
CA GLU A 58 8.41 8.52 4.54
C GLU A 58 9.71 8.55 3.73
N LEU A 59 10.21 7.38 3.32
CA LEU A 59 11.41 7.26 2.50
C LEU A 59 11.18 7.73 1.05
N CYS A 60 9.99 7.45 0.51
CA CYS A 60 9.64 7.65 -0.90
C CYS A 60 8.17 8.08 -1.06
N PRO A 61 7.87 9.37 -0.81
CA PRO A 61 6.49 9.87 -0.72
C PRO A 61 5.75 9.99 -2.05
N GLU A 62 6.44 9.78 -3.17
CA GLU A 62 5.90 9.87 -4.53
C GLU A 62 5.48 8.50 -5.10
N SER A 63 5.61 7.42 -4.33
CA SER A 63 5.19 6.08 -4.78
C SER A 63 3.70 5.86 -4.58
N ALA A 64 2.93 5.91 -5.67
CA ALA A 64 1.49 5.61 -5.66
C ALA A 64 1.15 4.25 -5.03
N SER A 65 2.03 3.25 -5.22
CA SER A 65 1.77 1.89 -4.76
C SER A 65 1.75 1.77 -3.23
N TYR A 66 2.53 2.58 -2.51
CA TYR A 66 2.64 2.50 -1.05
C TYR A 66 1.37 3.00 -0.38
N TYR A 67 0.86 4.17 -0.80
CA TYR A 67 -0.45 4.66 -0.36
C TYR A 67 -1.56 3.69 -0.74
N GLY A 68 -1.52 3.12 -1.95
CA GLY A 68 -2.51 2.13 -2.35
C GLY A 68 -2.52 0.90 -1.44
N ASN A 69 -1.35 0.40 -1.04
CA ASN A 69 -1.27 -0.75 -0.15
C ASN A 69 -1.68 -0.42 1.30
N ARG A 70 -1.29 0.76 1.82
CA ARG A 70 -1.76 1.23 3.13
C ARG A 70 -3.27 1.44 3.16
N ALA A 71 -3.86 1.98 2.10
CA ALA A 71 -5.31 2.05 1.92
C ALA A 71 -5.97 0.67 1.99
N ALA A 72 -5.36 -0.36 1.40
CA ALA A 72 -5.89 -1.72 1.49
C ALA A 72 -5.94 -2.23 2.93
N CYS A 73 -4.91 -1.96 3.75
CA CYS A 73 -4.93 -2.29 5.17
C CYS A 73 -6.08 -1.58 5.89
N TYR A 74 -6.23 -0.27 5.68
CA TYR A 74 -7.32 0.50 6.28
C TYR A 74 -8.69 -0.04 5.88
N MET A 75 -8.90 -0.41 4.61
CA MET A 75 -10.15 -1.04 4.15
C MET A 75 -10.44 -2.34 4.89
N MET A 76 -9.44 -3.21 5.06
CA MET A 76 -9.61 -4.48 5.76
C MET A 76 -9.88 -4.29 7.25
N MET A 77 -9.49 -3.15 7.81
CA MET A 77 -9.81 -2.73 9.18
C MET A 77 -11.10 -1.90 9.27
N SER A 78 -11.88 -1.79 8.18
CA SER A 78 -13.10 -0.96 8.09
C SER A 78 -12.88 0.54 8.35
N LYS A 79 -11.63 1.02 8.24
CA LYS A 79 -11.24 2.44 8.36
C LYS A 79 -11.36 3.14 7.01
N TYR A 80 -12.58 3.23 6.49
CA TYR A 80 -12.83 3.64 5.11
C TYR A 80 -12.48 5.11 4.81
N LYS A 81 -12.47 5.99 5.82
CA LYS A 81 -12.11 7.41 5.62
C LYS A 81 -10.61 7.56 5.37
N GLU A 82 -9.80 6.93 6.22
CA GLU A 82 -8.34 6.88 6.10
C GLU A 82 -7.92 6.12 4.82
N ALA A 83 -8.62 5.03 4.50
CA ALA A 83 -8.42 4.31 3.26
C ALA A 83 -8.69 5.18 2.02
N LEU A 84 -9.77 5.98 2.03
CA LEU A 84 -10.12 6.85 0.92
C LEU A 84 -9.07 7.95 0.72
N GLU A 85 -8.54 8.52 1.80
CA GLU A 85 -7.47 9.53 1.75
C GLU A 85 -6.23 8.98 1.05
N ASP A 86 -5.74 7.83 1.50
CA ASP A 86 -4.58 7.16 0.88
C ASP A 86 -4.87 6.73 -0.57
N ALA A 87 -6.06 6.20 -0.85
CA ALA A 87 -6.44 5.78 -2.20
C ALA A 87 -6.50 6.98 -3.16
N ARG A 88 -6.98 8.15 -2.70
CA ARG A 88 -6.97 9.38 -3.49
C ARG A 88 -5.53 9.85 -3.74
N LYS A 89 -4.68 9.88 -2.72
CA LYS A 89 -3.26 10.23 -2.89
C LYS A 89 -2.57 9.30 -3.89
N SER A 90 -2.87 8.00 -3.83
CA SER A 90 -2.36 6.99 -4.77
C SER A 90 -2.72 7.30 -6.23
N VAL A 91 -3.99 7.61 -6.54
CA VAL A 91 -4.42 7.95 -7.91
C VAL A 91 -3.99 9.35 -8.35
N THR A 92 -3.77 10.28 -7.43
CA THR A 92 -3.16 11.58 -7.74
C THR A 92 -1.70 11.41 -8.18
N LEU A 93 -0.93 10.56 -7.49
CA LEU A 93 0.47 10.29 -7.83
C LEU A 93 0.60 9.49 -9.13
N ASN A 94 -0.26 8.51 -9.35
CA ASN A 94 -0.32 7.75 -10.60
C ASN A 94 -1.77 7.54 -11.04
N PRO A 95 -2.29 8.42 -11.93
CA PRO A 95 -3.64 8.29 -12.45
C PRO A 95 -3.91 7.00 -13.22
N LYS A 96 -2.87 6.32 -13.74
CA LYS A 96 -2.99 5.03 -14.44
C LYS A 96 -2.95 3.82 -13.50
N PHE A 97 -2.86 4.04 -12.19
CA PHE A 97 -2.81 2.95 -11.24
C PHE A 97 -4.20 2.36 -10.95
N THR A 98 -4.59 1.37 -11.73
CA THR A 98 -5.88 0.65 -11.65
C THR A 98 -6.27 0.26 -10.23
N LYS A 99 -5.34 -0.30 -9.44
CA LYS A 99 -5.63 -0.71 -8.05
C LYS A 99 -5.95 0.49 -7.14
N GLY A 100 -5.41 1.68 -7.41
CA GLY A 100 -5.75 2.90 -6.68
C GLY A 100 -7.21 3.28 -6.90
N TRP A 101 -7.67 3.32 -8.16
CA TRP A 101 -9.06 3.65 -8.49
C TRP A 101 -10.05 2.63 -7.94
N ILE A 102 -9.76 1.33 -8.03
CA ILE A 102 -10.60 0.29 -7.41
C ILE A 102 -10.76 0.52 -5.91
N ARG A 103 -9.71 0.97 -5.21
CA ARG A 103 -9.77 1.27 -3.77
C ARG A 103 -10.59 2.53 -3.50
N VAL A 104 -10.45 3.59 -4.30
CA VAL A 104 -11.30 4.80 -4.21
C VAL A 104 -12.78 4.40 -4.32
N ILE A 105 -13.15 3.66 -5.37
CA ILE A 105 -14.52 3.19 -5.62
C ILE A 105 -15.06 2.42 -4.42
N LYS A 106 -14.30 1.42 -3.93
CA LYS A 106 -14.73 0.60 -2.79
C LYS A 106 -14.91 1.42 -1.51
N CYS A 107 -14.04 2.39 -1.25
CA CYS A 107 -14.17 3.24 -0.07
C CYS A 107 -15.37 4.18 -0.18
N CYS A 108 -15.59 4.79 -1.36
CA CYS A 108 -16.76 5.65 -1.60
C CYS A 108 -18.07 4.88 -1.44
N LEU A 109 -18.16 3.67 -2.00
CA LEU A 109 -19.30 2.77 -1.81
C LEU A 109 -19.55 2.45 -0.33
N ALA A 110 -18.49 2.11 0.42
CA ALA A 110 -18.59 1.82 1.85
C ALA A 110 -19.02 3.04 2.69
N LEU A 111 -18.69 4.25 2.23
CA LEU A 111 -19.06 5.52 2.86
C LEU A 111 -20.41 6.08 2.37
N GLY A 112 -21.04 5.46 1.36
CA GLY A 112 -22.29 5.93 0.76
C GLY A 112 -22.13 7.14 -0.18
N ASP A 113 -20.92 7.47 -0.62
CA ASP A 113 -20.66 8.56 -1.56
C ASP A 113 -20.79 8.07 -3.01
N ILE A 114 -22.02 8.09 -3.51
CA ILE A 114 -22.34 7.62 -4.87
C ILE A 114 -21.77 8.56 -5.94
N SER A 115 -21.80 9.87 -5.70
CA SER A 115 -21.32 10.86 -6.69
C SER A 115 -19.83 10.70 -6.98
N THR A 116 -18.99 10.55 -5.95
CA THR A 116 -17.57 10.28 -6.17
C THR A 116 -17.36 8.90 -6.82
N THR A 117 -18.20 7.91 -6.49
CA THR A 117 -18.10 6.57 -7.05
C THR A 117 -18.24 6.58 -8.58
N ASP A 118 -19.25 7.26 -9.11
CA ASP A 118 -19.47 7.36 -10.56
C ASP A 118 -18.29 8.01 -11.27
N ASN A 119 -17.80 9.13 -10.73
CA ASN A 119 -16.61 9.80 -11.24
C ASN A 119 -15.38 8.87 -11.27
N ALA A 120 -15.15 8.12 -10.20
CA ALA A 120 -14.03 7.20 -10.11
C ALA A 120 -14.17 6.01 -11.07
N LEU A 121 -15.39 5.52 -11.32
CA LEU A 121 -15.68 4.48 -12.31
C LEU A 121 -15.42 4.98 -13.74
N THR A 122 -15.86 6.19 -14.08
CA THR A 122 -15.55 6.81 -15.38
C THR A 122 -14.05 6.89 -15.59
N ARG A 123 -13.30 7.40 -14.60
CA ARG A 123 -11.83 7.47 -14.69
C ARG A 123 -11.18 6.11 -14.86
N LEU A 124 -11.66 5.09 -14.15
CA LEU A 124 -11.15 3.73 -14.27
C LEU A 124 -11.41 3.13 -15.67
N ALA A 125 -12.55 3.42 -16.28
CA ALA A 125 -12.91 2.94 -17.62
C ALA A 125 -12.10 3.60 -18.75
N GLU A 126 -11.50 4.77 -18.48
CA GLU A 126 -10.65 5.51 -19.42
C GLU A 126 -9.17 5.04 -19.42
N LEU A 127 -8.79 4.10 -18.54
CA LEU A 127 -7.40 3.59 -18.42
C LEU A 127 -7.08 2.46 -19.40
#